data_AF-A0A7X5ZG51-F1
#
_entry.id   AF-A0A7X5ZG51-F1
#
_cell.length_a   1.000
_cell.length_b   1.000
_cell.length_c   1.000
_cell.angle_alpha   90.00
_cell.angle_beta   90.00
_cell.angle_gamma   90.00
#
_symmetry.space_group_name_H-M   'P 1'
#
loop_
_entity.id
_entity.type
_entity.pdbx_description
1 polymer ?
#
loop_
_entity_poly.entity_id
_entity_poly.type
_entity_poly.pdbx_seq_one_letter_code
_entity_poly.pdbx_strand_id
1 'polypeptide(L)'
;MTTETWANVFLCLLSLVTDIYLLTYVAASPWWATMLGRIYALKTLLFALVLTQNAASELTDSEYPARQVIRLVLYAGSTVAMIALWQMMRRYQREGKALRAALGDTRPQWRVWVDSLREWMHRQ
;
A
#
# COMPACT_ATOMS: atom_id res chain seq x y z
N MET A 1 -12.83 -12.89 -26.79
CA MET A 1 -11.96 -12.66 -25.62
C MET A 1 -12.61 -13.32 -24.42
N THR A 2 -11.83 -14.06 -23.62
CA THR A 2 -12.29 -14.71 -22.40
C THR A 2 -12.20 -13.75 -21.21
N THR A 3 -12.86 -14.08 -20.10
CA THR A 3 -12.73 -13.34 -18.82
C THR A 3 -11.31 -13.36 -18.27
N GLU A 4 -10.58 -14.46 -18.49
CA GLU A 4 -9.17 -14.63 -18.14
C GLU A 4 -8.28 -13.59 -18.82
N THR A 5 -8.46 -13.37 -20.13
CA THR A 5 -7.69 -12.34 -20.86
C THR A 5 -7.88 -10.96 -20.24
N TRP A 6 -9.11 -10.58 -19.88
CA TRP A 6 -9.38 -9.29 -19.24
C TRP A 6 -8.75 -9.19 -17.86
N ALA A 7 -8.79 -10.25 -17.06
CA ALA A 7 -8.15 -10.28 -15.74
C ALA A 7 -6.64 -10.00 -15.86
N ASN A 8 -5.97 -10.63 -16.81
CA ASN A 8 -4.53 -10.46 -17.05
C ASN A 8 -4.18 -9.05 -17.54
N VAL A 9 -5.00 -8.48 -18.43
CA VAL A 9 -4.86 -7.07 -18.86
C VAL A 9 -4.98 -6.12 -17.66
N PHE A 10 -6.01 -6.28 -16.84
CA PHE A 10 -6.19 -5.43 -15.66
C PHE A 10 -5.09 -5.62 -14.61
N LEU A 11 -4.55 -6.83 -14.45
CA LEU A 11 -3.40 -7.07 -13.58
C LEU A 11 -2.16 -6.30 -14.08
N CYS A 12 -1.87 -6.35 -15.38
CA CYS A 12 -0.74 -5.62 -15.96
C CYS A 12 -0.91 -4.11 -15.82
N LEU A 13 -2.12 -3.59 -16.08
CA LEU A 13 -2.43 -2.17 -15.89
C LEU A 13 -2.31 -1.74 -14.42
N LEU A 14 -2.80 -2.56 -13.49
CA LEU A 14 -2.70 -2.29 -12.05
C LEU A 14 -1.24 -2.27 -11.59
N SER A 15 -0.42 -3.21 -12.05
CA SER A 15 1.03 -3.21 -11.79
C SER A 15 1.66 -1.90 -12.28
N LEU A 16 1.42 -1.54 -13.54
CA LEU A 16 2.01 -0.36 -14.16
C LEU A 16 1.63 0.94 -13.43
N VAL A 17 0.33 1.13 -13.14
CA VAL A 17 -0.15 2.32 -12.42
C VAL A 17 0.42 2.37 -11.00
N THR A 18 0.55 1.22 -10.33
CA THR A 18 1.14 1.14 -8.99
C THR A 18 2.62 1.49 -9.01
N ASP A 19 3.38 1.03 -10.01
CA ASP A 19 4.79 1.35 -10.18
C ASP A 19 4.99 2.85 -10.44
N ILE A 20 4.20 3.44 -11.34
CA ILE A 20 4.23 4.89 -11.60
C ILE A 20 3.91 5.68 -10.32
N TYR A 21 2.89 5.27 -9.58
CA TYR A 21 2.51 5.89 -8.33
C TYR A 21 3.64 5.82 -7.29
N LEU A 22 4.24 4.64 -7.11
CA LEU A 22 5.36 4.43 -6.20
C LEU A 22 6.55 5.33 -6.55
N LEU A 23 6.96 5.34 -7.82
CA LEU A 23 8.08 6.16 -8.29
C LEU A 23 7.81 7.64 -8.05
N THR A 24 6.60 8.10 -8.39
CA THR A 24 6.18 9.50 -8.17
C THR A 24 6.18 9.84 -6.68
N TYR A 25 5.65 8.96 -5.83
CA TYR A 25 5.59 9.17 -4.39
C TYR A 25 7.00 9.23 -3.77
N VAL A 26 7.86 8.29 -4.14
CA VAL A 26 9.23 8.19 -3.61
C VAL A 26 10.11 9.35 -4.10
N ALA A 27 9.88 9.86 -5.31
CA ALA A 27 10.64 10.97 -5.87
C ALA A 27 10.14 12.36 -5.42
N ALA A 28 8.83 12.57 -5.33
CA ALA A 28 8.25 13.90 -5.10
C ALA A 28 7.94 14.20 -3.62
N SER A 29 7.74 13.18 -2.79
CA SER A 29 7.37 13.37 -1.39
C SER A 29 8.58 13.16 -0.46
N PRO A 30 8.76 13.95 0.61
CA PRO A 30 9.74 13.65 1.66
C PRO A 30 9.22 12.50 2.53
N TRP A 31 9.01 11.32 1.94
CA TRP A 31 8.44 10.14 2.59
C TRP A 31 9.31 9.66 3.76
N TRP A 32 10.61 9.93 3.73
CA TRP A 32 11.53 9.62 4.81
C TRP A 32 11.37 10.56 6.02
N ALA A 33 10.70 11.71 5.89
CA ALA A 33 10.58 12.68 6.98
C ALA A 33 9.62 12.23 8.09
N THR A 34 8.63 11.39 7.77
CA THR A 34 7.63 10.93 8.74
C THR A 34 7.58 9.40 8.81
N MET A 35 7.31 8.86 10.00
CA MET A 35 7.15 7.42 10.17
C MET A 35 5.99 6.88 9.31
N LEU A 36 4.89 7.64 9.20
CA LEU A 36 3.77 7.29 8.34
C LEU A 36 4.17 7.25 6.86
N GLY A 37 4.96 8.22 6.39
CA GLY A 37 5.48 8.24 5.02
C GLY A 37 6.37 7.04 4.71
N ARG A 38 7.24 6.65 5.64
CA ARG A 38 8.09 5.45 5.52
C ARG A 38 7.26 4.16 5.46
N ILE A 39 6.28 4.03 6.37
CA ILE A 39 5.34 2.90 6.43
C ILE A 39 4.57 2.79 5.10
N TYR A 40 4.07 3.91 4.61
CA TYR A 40 3.33 3.97 3.36
C TYR A 40 4.22 3.62 2.15
N ALA A 41 5.42 4.19 2.05
CA ALA A 41 6.40 3.86 1.01
C ALA A 41 6.71 2.36 0.99
N LEU A 42 7.01 1.77 2.16
CA LEU A 42 7.35 0.35 2.27
C LEU A 42 6.19 -0.55 1.85
N LYS A 43 4.97 -0.26 2.33
CA LYS A 43 3.76 -0.98 1.94
C LYS A 43 3.57 -0.94 0.43
N THR A 44 3.64 0.25 -0.15
CA THR A 44 3.41 0.47 -1.59
C THR A 44 4.49 -0.21 -2.42
N LEU A 45 5.76 -0.18 -1.98
CA LEU A 45 6.86 -0.90 -2.62
C LEU A 45 6.62 -2.41 -2.65
N LEU A 46 6.25 -3.02 -1.51
CA LEU A 46 5.98 -4.45 -1.45
C LEU A 46 4.78 -4.84 -2.32
N PHE A 47 3.73 -4.01 -2.31
CA PHE A 47 2.56 -4.23 -3.14
C PHE A 47 2.89 -4.14 -4.64
N ALA A 48 3.67 -3.14 -5.03
CA ALA A 48 4.18 -2.98 -6.39
C ALA A 48 4.98 -4.22 -6.82
N LEU A 49 5.98 -4.64 -6.04
CA LEU A 49 6.81 -5.81 -6.35
C LEU A 49 6.01 -7.11 -6.54
N VAL A 50 5.00 -7.35 -5.70
CA VAL A 50 4.13 -8.52 -5.83
C VAL A 50 3.28 -8.44 -7.10
N LEU A 51 2.75 -7.27 -7.44
CA LEU A 51 2.00 -7.06 -8.68
C LEU A 51 2.89 -7.23 -9.92
N THR A 52 4.09 -6.66 -9.92
CA THR A 52 5.07 -6.81 -11.00
C THR A 52 5.46 -8.27 -11.18
N GLN A 53 5.70 -9.01 -10.09
CA GLN A 53 6.03 -10.44 -10.15
C GLN A 53 4.89 -11.28 -10.73
N ASN A 54 3.63 -10.97 -10.37
CA ASN A 54 2.46 -11.65 -10.92
C ASN A 54 2.24 -11.29 -12.39
N ALA A 55 2.28 -10.00 -12.75
CA ALA A 55 2.13 -9.54 -14.12
C ALA A 55 3.23 -10.10 -15.05
N ALA A 56 4.48 -10.13 -14.60
CA ALA A 56 5.58 -10.76 -15.34
C ALA A 56 5.37 -12.26 -15.54
N SER A 57 4.76 -12.95 -14.56
CA SER A 57 4.44 -14.38 -14.68
C SER A 57 3.37 -14.63 -15.76
N GLU A 58 2.38 -13.75 -15.89
CA GLU A 58 1.36 -13.86 -16.95
C GLU A 58 1.92 -13.52 -18.34
N LEU A 59 2.86 -12.58 -18.44
CA LEU A 59 3.43 -12.15 -19.72
C LEU A 59 4.45 -13.13 -20.31
N THR A 60 5.16 -13.87 -19.45
CA THR A 60 6.27 -14.74 -19.90
C THR A 60 5.87 -16.19 -20.12
N ASP A 61 4.62 -16.56 -19.82
CA ASP A 61 3.98 -17.88 -20.03
C ASP A 61 4.85 -19.08 -19.58
N SER A 62 5.85 -18.83 -18.72
CA SER A 62 6.92 -19.77 -18.42
C SER A 62 7.47 -19.64 -17.01
N GLU A 63 7.94 -20.78 -16.51
CA GLU A 63 8.79 -20.89 -15.35
C GLU A 63 10.12 -20.18 -15.59
N TYR A 64 10.16 -18.85 -15.53
CA TYR A 64 11.45 -18.17 -15.53
C TYR A 64 12.28 -18.66 -14.33
N PRO A 65 13.59 -18.92 -14.52
CA PRO A 65 14.43 -19.48 -13.48
C PRO A 65 14.39 -18.57 -12.25
N ALA A 66 14.23 -19.19 -11.07
CA ALA A 66 14.04 -18.55 -9.77
C ALA A 66 12.65 -17.94 -9.46
N ARG A 67 11.62 -18.08 -10.31
CA ARG A 67 10.24 -17.63 -10.00
C ARG A 67 9.77 -18.06 -8.61
N GLN A 68 9.98 -19.33 -8.25
CA GLN A 68 9.57 -19.87 -6.95
C GLN A 68 10.32 -19.23 -5.78
N VAL A 69 11.63 -18.99 -5.96
CA VAL A 69 12.49 -18.37 -4.94
C VAL A 69 12.11 -16.91 -4.76
N ILE A 70 11.94 -16.16 -5.86
CA ILE A 70 11.52 -14.76 -5.84
C ILE A 70 10.16 -14.62 -5.17
N ARG A 71 9.20 -15.48 -5.55
CA ARG A 71 7.87 -15.51 -4.95
C ARG A 71 7.93 -15.81 -3.46
N LEU A 72 8.72 -16.79 -3.04
CA LEU A 72 8.90 -17.13 -1.63
C LEU A 72 9.44 -15.94 -0.84
N VAL A 73 10.51 -15.31 -1.33
CA VAL A 73 11.15 -14.15 -0.68
C VAL A 73 10.18 -12.97 -0.61
N LEU A 74 9.49 -12.66 -1.71
CA LEU A 74 8.51 -11.57 -1.75
C LEU A 74 7.34 -11.84 -0.80
N TYR A 75 6.80 -13.05 -0.78
CA TYR A 75 5.64 -13.38 0.05
C TYR A 75 6.04 -13.38 1.53
N ALA A 76 7.10 -14.09 1.91
CA ALA A 76 7.58 -14.11 3.29
C ALA A 76 7.99 -12.72 3.78
N GLY A 77 8.77 -11.98 2.98
CA GLY A 77 9.19 -10.62 3.30
C GLY A 77 8.00 -9.67 3.43
N SER A 78 7.05 -9.74 2.50
CA SER A 78 5.83 -8.92 2.55
C SER A 78 4.95 -9.28 3.74
N THR A 79 4.84 -10.55 4.12
CA THR A 79 4.11 -10.98 5.31
C THR A 79 4.73 -10.38 6.58
N VAL A 80 6.05 -10.53 6.76
CA VAL A 80 6.76 -9.99 7.94
C VAL A 80 6.62 -8.47 7.99
N ALA A 81 6.82 -7.79 6.86
CA ALA A 81 6.67 -6.35 6.78
C ALA A 81 5.23 -5.90 7.06
N MET A 82 4.22 -6.59 6.52
CA MET A 82 2.81 -6.27 6.76
C MET A 82 2.43 -6.45 8.23
N ILE A 83 2.96 -7.47 8.91
CA ILE A 83 2.77 -7.65 10.35
C ILE A 83 3.38 -6.45 11.11
N ALA A 84 4.60 -6.04 10.77
CA ALA A 84 5.24 -4.89 11.41
C ALA A 84 4.44 -3.59 11.17
N LEU A 85 4.02 -3.34 9.93
CA LEU A 85 3.17 -2.20 9.54
C LEU A 85 1.85 -2.22 10.30
N TRP A 86 1.22 -3.39 10.46
CA TRP A 86 -0.01 -3.54 11.22
C TRP A 86 0.17 -3.17 12.68
N GLN A 87 1.22 -3.67 13.33
CA GLN A 87 1.50 -3.33 14.73
C GLN A 87 1.76 -1.83 14.91
N MET A 88 2.53 -1.21 14.00
CA MET A 88 2.76 0.23 13.99
C MET A 88 1.46 1.02 13.80
N MET A 89 0.61 0.61 12.85
CA MET A 89 -0.69 1.23 12.62
C MET A 89 -1.57 1.17 13.88
N ARG A 90 -1.63 0.02 14.56
CA ARG A 90 -2.41 -0.12 15.80
C ARG A 90 -1.89 0.80 16.90
N ARG A 91 -0.57 0.92 17.03
CA ARG A 91 0.06 1.84 17.99
C ARG A 91 -0.33 3.29 17.69
N TYR A 92 -0.16 3.75 16.46
CA TYR A 92 -0.54 5.10 16.04
C TYR A 92 -2.02 5.39 16.26
N GLN A 93 -2.91 4.44 15.95
CA GLN A 93 -4.34 4.60 16.17
C GLN A 93 -4.69 4.69 17.66
N ARG A 94 -3.97 3.96 18.53
CA ARG A 94 -4.15 4.04 19.99
C ARG A 94 -3.67 5.37 20.54
N GLU A 95 -2.46 5.79 20.17
CA GLU A 95 -1.88 7.08 20.58
C GLU A 95 -2.74 8.26 20.11
N GLY A 96 -3.20 8.25 18.86
CA GLY A 96 -4.09 9.29 18.34
C GLY A 96 -5.48 9.32 18.97
N LYS A 97 -6.01 8.17 19.43
CA LYS A 97 -7.24 8.13 20.23
C LYS A 97 -7.00 8.69 21.63
N ALA A 98 -5.91 8.31 22.29
CA ALA A 98 -5.58 8.79 23.62
C ALA A 98 -5.35 10.31 23.64
N LEU A 99 -4.62 10.84 22.64
CA LEU A 99 -4.38 12.27 22.51
C LEU A 99 -5.68 13.07 22.32
N ARG A 100 -6.59 12.60 21.45
CA ARG A 100 -7.89 13.26 21.24
C ARG A 100 -8.77 13.20 22.48
N ALA A 101 -8.80 12.07 23.18
CA ALA A 101 -9.52 11.95 24.44
C ALA A 101 -8.98 12.93 25.49
N ALA A 102 -7.66 13.13 25.57
CA ALA A 102 -7.04 14.13 26.45
C ALA A 102 -7.41 15.58 26.08
N LEU A 103 -7.69 15.84 24.80
CA LEU A 103 -8.20 17.13 24.30
C LEU A 103 -9.73 17.27 24.43
N GLY A 104 -10.42 16.29 25.03
CA GLY A 104 -11.88 16.28 25.18
C GLY A 104 -12.66 15.87 23.93
N ASP A 105 -11.99 15.46 22.85
CA ASP A 105 -12.65 14.97 21.63
C ASP A 105 -12.98 13.48 21.77
N THR A 106 -14.26 13.20 22.03
CA THR A 106 -14.83 11.84 22.18
C THR A 106 -15.50 11.34 20.91
N ARG A 107 -15.38 12.05 19.78
CA ARG A 107 -16.06 11.68 18.53
C ARG A 107 -15.61 10.29 18.06
N PRO A 108 -16.54 9.46 17.55
CA PRO A 108 -16.19 8.18 16.96
C PRO A 108 -15.32 8.40 15.71
N GLN A 109 -14.38 7.48 15.49
CA GLN A 109 -13.36 7.59 14.44
C GLN A 109 -13.94 7.92 13.05
N TRP A 110 -15.08 7.32 12.70
CA TRP A 110 -15.71 7.52 11.39
C TRP A 110 -16.16 8.97 11.15
N ARG A 111 -16.59 9.71 12.19
CA ARG A 111 -16.99 11.12 12.05
C ARG A 111 -15.78 11.98 11.69
N VAL A 112 -14.66 11.73 12.35
CA VAL A 112 -13.40 12.44 12.06
C VAL A 112 -12.96 12.20 10.61
N TRP A 113 -13.11 10.97 10.09
CA TRP A 113 -12.83 10.68 8.68
C TRP A 113 -13.79 11.41 7.74
N VAL A 114 -15.10 11.40 8.01
CA VAL A 114 -16.10 12.09 7.19
C VAL A 114 -15.84 13.60 7.15
N ASP A 115 -15.56 14.21 8.31
CA ASP A 115 -15.25 15.63 8.41
C ASP A 115 -13.99 15.97 7.61
N SER A 116 -12.93 15.16 7.75
CA SER A 116 -11.66 15.34 7.02
C SER A 116 -11.84 15.22 5.49
N LEU A 117 -12.67 14.27 5.04
CA LEU A 117 -12.99 14.11 3.62
C LEU A 117 -13.80 15.29 3.09
N ARG A 118 -14.79 15.76 3.85
CA ARG A 118 -15.60 16.93 3.50
C ARG A 118 -14.72 18.18 3.37
N GLU A 119 -13.83 18.41 4.34
CA GLU A 119 -12.88 19.52 4.29
C GLU A 119 -11.92 19.47 3.10
N TRP A 120 -11.50 18.28 2.67
CA TRP A 120 -10.66 18.13 1.48
C TRP A 120 -11.43 18.46 0.20
N MET A 121 -12.67 18.00 0.07
CA MET A 121 -13.52 18.30 -1.10
C MET A 121 -13.81 19.80 -1.26
N HIS A 122 -13.87 20.56 -0.17
CA HIS A 122 -14.07 22.02 -0.23
C HIS A 122 -12.81 22.83 -0.52
N ARG A 123 -11.62 22.20 -0.47
CA ARG A 123 -10.33 22.85 -0.73
C ARG A 123 -9.80 22.65 -2.16
N GLN A 124 -10.49 21.84 -2.97
CA GLN A 124 -10.28 21.74 -4.42
C GLN A 124 -11.27 22.62 -5.18
#